data_AF-A0A7W0LJD0-F1
#
_entry.id   AF-A0A7W0LJD0-F1
#
_cell.length_a   1.000
_cell.length_b   1.000
_cell.length_c   1.000
_cell.angle_alpha   90.00
_cell.angle_beta   90.00
_cell.angle_gamma   90.00
#
_symmetry.space_group_name_H-M   'P 1'
#
loop_
_entity.id
_entity.type
_entity.pdbx_description
1 polymer ?
#
loop_
_entity_poly.entity_id
_entity_poly.type
_entity_poly.pdbx_seq_one_letter_code
_entity_poly.pdbx_strand_id
1 'polypeptide(L)' 'KEGDLNTEGLDIDPAALADVLRVDEDGLREQLPQVKEHLDRLGDSLPPEVRSQFEALEHRLAR' A
#
# COMPACT_ATOMS: atom_id res chain seq x y z
N LYS A 1 5.75 12.38 4.10
CA LYS A 1 6.25 13.24 3.00
C LYS A 1 7.74 13.47 3.22
N GLU A 2 8.48 13.91 2.21
CA GLU A 2 9.88 14.32 2.38
C GLU A 2 9.99 15.33 3.53
N GLY A 3 10.93 15.11 4.45
CA GLY A 3 11.10 15.91 5.67
C GLY A 3 10.37 15.41 6.92
N ASP A 4 9.44 14.45 6.80
CA ASP A 4 8.82 13.81 7.98
C ASP A 4 9.73 12.74 8.60
N LEU A 5 10.75 12.28 7.85
CA LEU A 5 11.75 11.32 8.30
C LEU A 5 13.03 12.05 8.69
N ASN A 6 13.57 11.72 9.87
CA ASN A 6 14.91 12.14 10.23
C ASN A 6 15.94 11.28 9.47
N THR A 7 16.73 11.91 8.61
CA THR A 7 17.81 11.26 7.84
C THR A 7 19.20 11.72 8.26
N GLU A 8 19.34 12.38 9.42
CA GLU A 8 20.64 12.78 9.96
C GLU A 8 21.58 11.57 10.11
N GLY A 9 22.78 11.68 9.55
CA GLY A 9 23.78 10.61 9.57
C GLY A 9 23.60 9.53 8.50
N LEU A 10 22.58 9.62 7.64
CA LEU A 10 22.43 8.74 6.48
C LEU A 10 23.04 9.38 5.23
N ASP A 11 23.93 8.66 4.57
CA ASP A 11 24.41 9.00 3.23
C ASP A 11 23.40 8.49 2.20
N ILE A 12 22.35 9.29 1.95
CA ILE A 12 21.25 8.96 1.04
C ILE A 12 20.97 10.12 0.09
N ASP A 13 20.87 9.81 -1.20
CA ASP A 13 20.45 10.76 -2.21
C ASP A 13 18.97 11.15 -1.98
N PRO A 14 18.63 12.46 -1.89
CA PRO A 14 17.26 12.91 -1.78
C PRO A 14 16.34 12.35 -2.89
N ALA A 15 16.85 12.16 -4.11
CA ALA A 15 16.06 11.58 -5.21
C ALA A 15 15.73 10.11 -4.95
N ALA A 16 16.68 9.34 -4.39
CA ALA A 16 16.42 7.96 -3.99
C ALA A 16 15.40 7.87 -2.85
N LEU A 17 15.45 8.81 -1.90
CA LEU A 17 14.45 8.90 -0.83
C LEU A 17 13.05 9.22 -1.38
N ALA A 18 12.97 10.14 -2.34
CA ALA A 18 11.71 10.46 -3.04
C ALA A 18 11.12 9.23 -3.73
N ASP A 19 11.96 8.46 -4.44
CA ASP A 19 11.55 7.26 -5.16
C ASP A 19 11.04 6.16 -4.22
N VAL A 20 11.70 5.92 -3.08
CA VAL A 20 11.27 4.90 -2.10
C VAL A 20 9.98 5.29 -1.38
N LEU A 21 9.74 6.59 -1.19
CA LEU A 21 8.51 7.10 -0.57
C LEU A 21 7.35 7.25 -1.57
N ARG A 22 7.60 7.05 -2.87
CA ARG A 22 6.58 7.13 -3.91
C ARG A 22 5.59 5.98 -3.78
N VAL A 23 4.31 6.32 -3.80
CA VAL A 23 3.23 5.33 -3.91
C VAL A 23 2.97 5.06 -5.39
N ASP A 24 3.31 3.86 -5.85
CA ASP A 24 3.02 3.38 -7.21
C ASP A 24 1.61 2.78 -7.25
N GLU A 25 0.63 3.61 -7.62
CA GLU A 25 -0.77 3.18 -7.66
C GLU A 25 -1.04 2.10 -8.74
N ASP A 26 -0.31 2.12 -9.86
CA ASP A 26 -0.48 1.12 -10.91
C ASP A 26 0.03 -0.24 -10.43
N GLY A 27 1.22 -0.27 -9.82
CA GLY A 27 1.74 -1.48 -9.18
C GLY A 27 0.82 -2.00 -8.07
N LEU A 28 0.19 -1.12 -7.30
CA LEU A 28 -0.80 -1.51 -6.29
C LEU A 28 -2.07 -2.11 -6.92
N ARG A 29 -2.60 -1.50 -7.99
CA ARG A 29 -3.78 -2.02 -8.72
C ARG A 29 -3.53 -3.44 -9.24
N GLU A 30 -2.35 -3.68 -9.79
CA GLU A 30 -1.95 -5.01 -10.29
C GLU A 30 -1.88 -6.07 -9.19
N GLN A 31 -1.61 -5.68 -7.94
CA GLN A 31 -1.53 -6.59 -6.79
C GLN A 31 -2.88 -6.88 -6.13
N LEU A 32 -3.89 -6.01 -6.30
CA LEU A 32 -5.21 -6.17 -5.66
C LEU A 32 -5.83 -7.56 -5.86
N PRO A 33 -5.81 -8.18 -7.06
CA PRO A 33 -6.38 -9.51 -7.26
C PRO A 33 -5.73 -10.59 -6.38
N GLN A 34 -4.41 -10.55 -6.23
CA GLN A 34 -3.67 -11.52 -5.39
C GLN A 34 -4.00 -11.33 -3.91
N VAL A 35 -4.09 -10.09 -3.45
CA VAL A 35 -4.49 -9.78 -2.06
C VAL A 35 -5.93 -10.25 -1.82
N LYS A 36 -6.84 -9.99 -2.75
CA LYS A 36 -8.23 -10.46 -2.68
C LYS A 36 -8.30 -11.99 -2.56
N GLU A 37 -7.56 -12.72 -3.40
CA GLU A 37 -7.47 -14.18 -3.33
C GLU A 37 -6.95 -14.65 -1.97
N HIS A 38 -5.94 -13.98 -1.41
CA HIS A 38 -5.44 -14.29 -0.08
C HIS A 38 -6.50 -14.09 1.00
N LEU A 39 -7.24 -12.98 0.96
CA LEU A 39 -8.30 -12.68 1.93
C LEU A 39 -9.48 -13.64 1.80
N ASP A 40 -9.86 -14.02 0.58
CA ASP A 40 -10.97 -14.95 0.34
C ASP A 40 -10.66 -16.37 0.86
N ARG A 41 -9.38 -16.79 0.89
CA ARG A 41 -8.96 -18.05 1.53
C ARG A 41 -9.24 -18.11 3.03
N LEU A 42 -9.41 -16.97 3.70
CA LEU A 42 -9.73 -16.90 5.12
C LEU A 42 -11.23 -17.08 5.40
N GLY A 43 -12.09 -16.93 4.38
CA GLY A 43 -13.54 -17.16 4.48
C GLY A 43 -14.17 -16.45 5.68
N ASP A 44 -14.93 -17.23 6.47
CA ASP A 44 -15.65 -16.74 7.66
C ASP A 44 -14.73 -16.31 8.82
N SER A 45 -13.44 -16.67 8.78
CA SER A 45 -12.47 -16.26 9.81
C SER A 45 -11.92 -14.85 9.58
N LEU A 46 -12.22 -14.23 8.43
CA LEU A 46 -11.81 -12.88 8.13
C LEU A 46 -12.75 -11.87 8.83
N PRO A 47 -12.25 -10.97 9.70
CA PRO A 47 -13.08 -9.94 10.28
C PRO A 47 -13.72 -9.06 9.21
N PRO A 48 -15.02 -8.73 9.31
CA PRO A 48 -15.72 -7.89 8.34
C PRO A 48 -15.04 -6.55 8.09
N GLU A 49 -14.42 -5.99 9.13
CA GLU A 49 -13.70 -4.71 9.06
C GLU A 49 -12.51 -4.79 8.10
N VAL A 50 -11.79 -5.92 8.05
CA VAL A 50 -10.66 -6.10 7.12
C VAL A 50 -11.15 -6.13 5.68
N ARG A 51 -12.29 -6.81 5.42
CA ARG A 51 -12.92 -6.81 4.09
C ARG A 51 -13.35 -5.41 3.67
N SER A 52 -13.96 -4.65 4.59
CA SER A 52 -14.35 -3.26 4.33
C SER A 52 -13.15 -2.35 4.05
N GLN A 53 -12.02 -2.52 4.76
CA GLN A 53 -10.80 -1.75 4.46
C GLN A 53 -10.19 -2.11 3.11
N PHE A 54 -10.27 -3.38 2.70
CA PHE A 54 -9.84 -3.81 1.37
C PHE A 54 -10.70 -3.16 0.27
N GLU A 55 -12.02 -3.22 0.38
CA GLU A 55 -12.94 -2.56 -0.56
C GLU A 55 -12.71 -1.04 -0.62
N ALA A 56 -12.44 -0.39 0.52
CA ALA A 56 -12.10 1.03 0.56
C ALA A 56 -10.77 1.34 -0.15
N LEU A 57 -9.79 0.43 -0.07
CA LEU A 57 -8.55 0.55 -0.83
C LEU A 57 -8.79 0.42 -2.34
N GLU A 58 -9.56 -0.58 -2.77
CA GLU A 58 -9.94 -0.76 -4.18
C GLU A 58 -10.63 0.51 -4.72
N HIS A 59 -11.56 1.09 -3.97
CA HIS A 59 -12.23 2.33 -4.35
C HIS A 59 -11.31 3.54 -4.46
N ARG A 60 -10.31 3.67 -3.58
CA ARG A 60 -9.32 4.76 -3.68
C ARG A 60 -8.44 4.63 -4.93
N LEU A 61 -8.07 3.41 -5.28
CA LEU A 61 -7.21 3.13 -6.43
C LEU A 61 -7.97 3.13 -7.76
N ALA A 62 -9.29 2.93 -7.76
CA ALA A 62 -10.11 3.00 -8.98
C ALA A 62 -10.38 4.43 -9.48
N ARG A 63 -9.91 5.47 -8.76
CA ARG A 63 -10.17 6.87 -9.06
C ARG A 63 -9.13 7.51 -9.96
#